data_AF-A0A3M1H7Y2-F1
#
_entry.id   AF-A0A3M1H7Y2-F1
#
_cell.length_a   1.000
_cell.length_b   1.000
_cell.length_c   1.000
_cell.angle_alpha   90.00
_cell.angle_beta   90.00
_cell.angle_gamma   90.00
#
_symmetry.space_group_name_H-M   'P 1'
#
loop_
_entity.id
_entity.type
_entity.pdbx_description
1 polymer ?
#
loop_
_entity_poly.entity_id
_entity_poly.type
_entity_poly.pdbx_seq_one_letter_code
_entity_poly.pdbx_strand_id
1 'polypeptide(L)'
;MSKFSYDKQEDQDRLVLYLKGHIDEDINFSEIDISNHKKIYINLKDIKSINSCGIREWIRWLQTASPETQFTFAQCPKIIVDQINMVSGFLPEGAEVESFFVPYYCEETGNEKMILFEKGKEFKDGEVFPPEEVLDDETGDPMEMDVLENKYFKFLKQG
;
A
#
# COMPACT_ATOMS: atom_id res chain seq x y z
N MET A 1 2.92 -10.89 -18.69
CA MET A 1 2.88 -9.98 -17.52
C MET A 1 2.24 -8.68 -17.97
N SER A 2 1.34 -8.09 -17.18
CA SER A 2 0.65 -6.86 -17.59
C SER A 2 1.53 -5.65 -17.31
N LYS A 3 1.83 -4.84 -18.33
CA LYS A 3 2.62 -3.62 -18.18
C LYS A 3 1.99 -2.66 -17.16
N PHE A 4 2.82 -1.82 -16.53
CA PHE A 4 2.34 -0.72 -15.69
C PHE A 4 1.31 0.14 -16.42
N SER A 5 0.25 0.54 -15.71
CA SER A 5 -0.76 1.49 -16.17
C SER A 5 -1.36 2.23 -14.99
N TYR A 6 -2.04 3.34 -15.26
CA TYR A 6 -2.71 4.11 -14.22
C TYR A 6 -4.01 4.73 -14.74
N ASP A 7 -4.98 4.89 -13.84
CA ASP A 7 -6.11 5.79 -14.03
C ASP A 7 -5.93 7.01 -13.13
N LYS A 8 -6.37 8.18 -13.59
CA LYS A 8 -6.34 9.42 -12.80
C LYS A 8 -7.71 10.08 -12.73
N GLN A 9 -8.02 10.62 -11.56
CA GLN A 9 -9.15 11.51 -11.35
C GLN A 9 -8.63 12.75 -10.62
N GLU A 10 -9.12 13.92 -11.01
CA GLU A 10 -8.68 15.18 -10.44
C GLU A 10 -9.92 15.99 -10.05
N ASP A 11 -9.99 16.36 -8.78
CA ASP A 11 -10.92 17.36 -8.26
C ASP A 11 -10.14 18.63 -7.88
N GLN A 12 -10.83 19.69 -7.46
CA GLN A 12 -10.21 21.00 -7.26
C GLN A 12 -9.07 21.01 -6.22
N ASP A 13 -9.04 20.05 -5.29
CA ASP A 13 -8.09 20.03 -4.17
C ASP A 13 -7.27 18.74 -4.09
N ARG A 14 -7.57 17.72 -4.90
CA ARG A 14 -6.97 16.39 -4.78
C ARG A 14 -6.79 15.70 -6.13
N LEU A 15 -5.60 15.14 -6.33
CA LEU A 15 -5.31 14.15 -7.37
C LEU A 15 -5.52 12.74 -6.81
N VAL A 16 -6.25 11.90 -7.53
CA VAL A 16 -6.48 10.50 -7.20
C VAL A 16 -5.87 9.63 -8.30
N LEU A 17 -4.95 8.75 -7.93
CA LEU A 17 -4.24 7.84 -8.82
C LEU A 17 -4.58 6.40 -8.48
N TYR A 18 -4.95 5.60 -9.48
CA TYR A 18 -5.13 4.16 -9.37
C TYR A 18 -4.03 3.47 -10.16
N LEU A 19 -3.01 2.96 -9.46
CA LEU A 19 -1.85 2.36 -10.12
C LEU A 19 -2.01 0.85 -10.24
N LYS A 20 -1.62 0.30 -11.40
CA LYS A 20 -1.85 -1.10 -11.75
C LYS A 20 -0.62 -1.72 -12.41
N GLY A 21 -0.37 -3.01 -12.14
CA GLY A 21 0.68 -3.79 -12.80
C GLY A 21 1.97 -3.88 -11.98
N HIS A 22 3.11 -3.79 -12.66
CA HIS A 22 4.44 -3.98 -12.07
C HIS A 22 5.19 -2.64 -11.99
N ILE A 23 5.89 -2.39 -10.87
CA ILE A 23 6.77 -1.24 -10.70
C ILE A 23 8.22 -1.73 -10.83
N ASP A 24 8.79 -1.60 -12.02
CA ASP A 24 10.10 -2.13 -12.41
C ASP A 24 10.91 -1.10 -13.23
N GLU A 25 11.97 -1.53 -13.92
CA GLU A 25 12.82 -0.67 -14.74
C GLU A 25 12.14 -0.06 -15.98
N ASP A 26 11.02 -0.62 -16.44
CA ASP A 26 10.31 -0.16 -17.64
C ASP A 26 9.27 0.92 -17.31
N ILE A 27 9.14 1.29 -16.04
CA ILE A 27 8.17 2.29 -15.60
C ILE A 27 8.59 3.69 -16.04
N ASN A 28 7.61 4.47 -16.50
CA ASN A 28 7.79 5.88 -16.82
C ASN A 28 6.82 6.76 -16.02
N PHE A 29 7.22 7.12 -14.80
CA PHE A 29 6.43 8.03 -13.97
C PHE A 29 6.41 9.47 -14.46
N SER A 30 7.28 9.86 -15.41
CA SER A 30 7.33 11.25 -15.91
C SER A 30 6.04 11.70 -16.62
N GLU A 31 5.18 10.75 -16.99
CA GLU A 31 3.87 11.01 -17.58
C GLU A 31 2.79 11.37 -16.53
N ILE A 32 3.10 11.22 -15.23
CA ILE A 32 2.21 11.50 -14.12
C ILE A 32 2.76 12.69 -13.33
N ASP A 33 2.36 13.90 -13.74
CA ASP A 33 2.71 15.12 -13.02
C ASP A 33 1.96 15.21 -11.69
N ILE A 34 2.72 15.29 -10.59
CA ILE A 34 2.24 15.45 -9.23
C ILE A 34 2.73 16.75 -8.57
N SER A 35 3.48 17.58 -9.30
CA SER A 35 4.22 18.72 -8.74
C SER A 35 3.33 19.86 -8.22
N ASN A 36 2.11 19.98 -8.75
CA ASN A 36 1.20 21.11 -8.49
C ASN A 36 0.01 20.75 -7.58
N HIS A 37 -0.01 19.55 -6.99
CA HIS A 37 -1.13 19.06 -6.18
C HIS A 37 -0.83 19.14 -4.70
N LYS A 38 -1.74 19.73 -3.92
CA LYS A 38 -1.60 19.81 -2.45
C LYS A 38 -1.96 18.51 -1.75
N LYS A 39 -2.85 17.71 -2.35
CA LYS A 39 -3.29 16.42 -1.81
C LYS A 39 -3.27 15.38 -2.91
N ILE A 40 -2.65 14.24 -2.62
CA ILE A 40 -2.53 13.13 -3.56
C ILE A 40 -2.97 11.85 -2.86
N TYR A 41 -3.95 11.19 -3.45
CA TYR A 41 -4.43 9.89 -3.04
C TYR A 41 -3.92 8.84 -4.03
N ILE A 42 -3.21 7.83 -3.56
CA ILE A 42 -2.64 6.77 -4.40
C ILE A 42 -3.23 5.42 -3.95
N ASN A 43 -4.07 4.86 -4.80
CA ASN A 43 -4.59 3.51 -4.65
C ASN A 43 -3.64 2.50 -5.30
N LEU A 44 -3.21 1.50 -4.53
CA LEU A 44 -2.22 0.50 -4.92
C LEU A 44 -2.76 -0.92 -5.05
N LYS A 45 -4.09 -1.12 -4.99
CA LYS A 45 -4.74 -2.44 -4.97
C LYS A 45 -4.28 -3.37 -6.09
N ASP A 46 -4.03 -2.80 -7.26
CA ASP A 46 -3.71 -3.53 -8.48
C ASP A 46 -2.21 -3.60 -8.80
N ILE A 47 -1.34 -3.14 -7.89
CA ILE A 47 0.09 -3.39 -7.97
C ILE A 47 0.38 -4.85 -7.63
N LYS A 48 1.12 -5.53 -8.52
CA LYS A 48 1.38 -6.97 -8.46
C LYS A 48 2.81 -7.31 -8.09
N SER A 49 3.77 -6.44 -8.40
CA SER A 49 5.14 -6.57 -7.96
C SER A 49 5.86 -5.22 -7.98
N ILE A 50 6.95 -5.16 -7.24
CA ILE A 50 7.88 -4.04 -7.26
C ILE A 50 9.30 -4.57 -7.08
N ASN A 51 10.26 -4.08 -7.87
CA ASN A 51 11.67 -4.48 -7.78
C ASN A 51 12.57 -3.28 -7.42
N SER A 52 13.86 -3.52 -7.20
CA SER A 52 14.83 -2.48 -6.80
C SER A 52 14.95 -1.32 -7.79
N CYS A 53 14.77 -1.56 -9.10
CA CYS A 53 14.77 -0.49 -10.09
C CYS A 53 13.52 0.36 -9.97
N GLY A 54 12.36 -0.29 -9.88
CA GLY A 54 11.08 0.38 -9.69
C GLY A 54 10.99 1.18 -8.39
N ILE A 55 11.53 0.67 -7.28
CA ILE A 55 11.60 1.39 -5.99
C ILE A 55 12.32 2.74 -6.12
N ARG A 56 13.43 2.76 -6.85
CA ARG A 56 14.21 3.99 -7.03
C ARG A 56 13.43 5.01 -7.87
N GLU A 57 12.78 4.57 -8.95
CA GLU A 57 11.97 5.47 -9.77
C GLU A 57 10.71 5.94 -9.02
N TRP A 58 10.11 5.09 -8.18
CA TRP A 58 9.02 5.44 -7.28
C TRP A 58 9.41 6.57 -6.31
N ILE A 59 10.53 6.41 -5.60
CA ILE A 59 11.01 7.43 -4.66
C ILE A 59 11.31 8.75 -5.39
N ARG A 60 11.99 8.69 -6.55
CA ARG A 60 12.29 9.87 -7.37
C ARG A 60 11.02 10.57 -7.84
N TRP A 61 10.01 9.82 -8.25
CA TRP A 61 8.74 10.36 -8.68
C TRP A 61 8.04 11.09 -7.54
N LEU A 62 7.91 10.48 -6.37
CA LEU A 62 7.28 11.12 -5.20
C LEU A 62 8.01 12.39 -4.75
N GLN A 63 9.34 12.45 -4.94
CA GLN A 63 10.16 13.65 -4.68
C GLN A 63 9.89 14.81 -5.65
N THR A 64 9.13 14.62 -6.73
CA THR A 64 8.75 15.71 -7.64
C THR A 64 7.56 16.54 -7.13
N ALA A 65 6.83 16.05 -6.14
CA ALA A 65 5.75 16.79 -5.49
C ALA A 65 6.28 17.97 -4.64
N SER A 66 5.44 18.98 -4.41
CA SER A 66 5.78 20.05 -3.47
C SER A 66 6.04 19.49 -2.07
N PRO A 67 6.99 20.03 -1.27
CA PRO A 67 7.20 19.60 0.11
C PRO A 67 5.96 19.69 1.02
N GLU A 68 4.98 20.54 0.70
CA GLU A 68 3.72 20.63 1.47
C GLU A 68 2.64 19.64 1.02
N THR A 69 2.94 18.77 0.05
CA THR A 69 1.97 17.81 -0.50
C THR A 69 1.62 16.74 0.52
N GLN A 70 0.32 16.59 0.78
CA GLN A 70 -0.20 15.53 1.65
C GLN A 70 -0.47 14.28 0.83
N PHE A 71 0.24 13.20 1.14
CA PHE A 71 0.05 11.90 0.48
C PHE A 71 -0.81 10.98 1.34
N THR A 72 -1.77 10.32 0.70
CA THR A 72 -2.56 9.23 1.29
C THR A 72 -2.43 8.01 0.40
N PHE A 73 -1.98 6.89 0.97
CA PHE A 73 -1.83 5.60 0.30
C PHE A 73 -2.92 4.66 0.77
N ALA A 74 -3.58 4.00 -0.18
CA ALA A 74 -4.71 3.13 0.12
C ALA A 74 -4.63 1.79 -0.61
N GLN A 75 -5.24 0.78 0.02
CA GLN A 75 -5.30 -0.58 -0.46
C GLN A 75 -3.91 -1.14 -0.80
N CYS A 76 -2.92 -0.82 0.04
CA CYS A 76 -1.53 -1.26 -0.15
C CYS A 76 -1.43 -2.80 -0.06
N PRO A 77 -1.02 -3.50 -1.13
CA PRO A 77 -0.79 -4.93 -1.06
C PRO A 77 0.43 -5.24 -0.19
N LYS A 78 0.52 -6.49 0.31
CA LYS A 78 1.60 -6.92 1.21
C LYS A 78 2.99 -6.56 0.69
N ILE A 79 3.24 -6.76 -0.60
CA ILE A 79 4.51 -6.42 -1.25
C ILE A 79 4.91 -4.95 -1.09
N ILE A 80 3.95 -4.03 -1.01
CA ILE A 80 4.17 -2.60 -0.79
C ILE A 80 4.40 -2.33 0.69
N VAL A 81 3.62 -2.94 1.58
CA VAL A 81 3.81 -2.83 3.04
C VAL A 81 5.21 -3.30 3.45
N ASP A 82 5.68 -4.38 2.83
CA ASP A 82 7.04 -4.87 3.01
C ASP A 82 8.07 -3.79 2.61
N GLN A 83 7.89 -3.09 1.47
CA GLN A 83 8.79 -2.01 1.07
C GLN A 83 8.74 -0.80 2.00
N ILE A 84 7.56 -0.41 2.49
CA ILE A 84 7.39 0.69 3.46
C ILE A 84 8.25 0.41 4.71
N ASN A 85 8.24 -0.84 5.19
CA ASN A 85 8.99 -1.23 6.39
C ASN A 85 10.51 -1.37 6.16
N MET A 86 10.94 -1.73 4.94
CA MET A 86 12.32 -2.07 4.62
C MET A 86 13.13 -0.92 4.00
N VAL A 87 12.49 0.00 3.26
CA VAL A 87 13.17 1.00 2.44
C VAL A 87 12.90 2.40 2.97
N SER A 88 13.97 3.06 3.41
CA SER A 88 13.91 4.46 3.84
C SER A 88 13.48 5.38 2.68
N GLY A 89 12.57 6.31 2.96
CA GLY A 89 12.03 7.24 1.97
C GLY A 89 11.08 6.61 0.95
N PHE A 90 10.67 5.35 1.15
CA PHE A 90 9.66 4.72 0.30
C PHE A 90 8.33 5.49 0.32
N LEU A 91 7.94 5.97 1.51
CA LEU A 91 6.89 6.97 1.67
C LEU A 91 7.52 8.36 1.90
N PRO A 92 6.90 9.44 1.39
CA PRO A 92 7.26 10.80 1.76
C PRO A 92 7.04 11.06 3.25
N GLU A 93 7.75 12.05 3.80
CA GLU A 93 7.53 12.48 5.18
C GLU A 93 6.08 12.98 5.35
N GLY A 94 5.44 12.60 6.47
CA GLY A 94 4.04 12.98 6.75
C GLY A 94 3.00 12.26 5.88
N ALA A 95 3.40 11.29 5.06
CA ALA A 95 2.45 10.47 4.32
C ALA A 95 1.61 9.58 5.22
N GLU A 96 0.35 9.41 4.84
CA GLU A 96 -0.62 8.57 5.55
C GLU A 96 -0.87 7.28 4.79
N VAL A 97 -0.93 6.15 5.51
CA VAL A 97 -1.47 4.90 4.99
C VAL A 97 -2.90 4.75 5.51
N GLU A 98 -3.88 4.92 4.62
CA GLU A 98 -5.31 4.79 4.92
C GLU A 98 -5.73 3.33 5.04
N SER A 99 -5.20 2.46 4.18
CA SER A 99 -5.53 1.03 4.21
C SER A 99 -4.47 0.14 3.55
N PHE A 100 -4.38 -1.10 4.02
CA PHE A 100 -3.43 -2.09 3.54
C PHE A 100 -3.96 -3.51 3.75
N PHE A 101 -3.46 -4.48 2.98
CA PHE A 101 -3.88 -5.87 3.09
C PHE A 101 -2.99 -6.65 4.06
N VAL A 102 -3.58 -7.50 4.89
CA VAL A 102 -2.91 -8.44 5.79
C VAL A 102 -3.23 -9.87 5.32
N PRO A 103 -2.21 -10.72 5.05
CA PRO A 103 -2.46 -12.10 4.69
C PRO A 103 -2.90 -12.92 5.90
N TYR A 104 -3.86 -13.81 5.67
CA TYR A 104 -4.29 -14.84 6.59
C TYR A 104 -4.18 -16.19 5.88
N TYR A 105 -3.76 -17.22 6.59
CA TYR A 105 -3.50 -18.56 6.08
C TYR A 105 -4.34 -19.59 6.83
N CYS A 106 -4.95 -20.51 6.11
CA CYS A 106 -5.65 -21.67 6.69
C CYS A 106 -4.72 -22.89 6.65
N GLU A 107 -4.39 -23.46 7.81
CA GLU A 107 -3.53 -24.64 7.88
C GLU A 107 -4.17 -25.90 7.26
N GLU A 108 -5.49 -26.03 7.33
CA GLU A 108 -6.21 -27.21 6.86
C GLU A 108 -6.33 -27.27 5.34
N THR A 109 -6.59 -26.13 4.68
CA THR A 109 -6.78 -26.05 3.22
C THR A 109 -5.51 -25.61 2.48
N GLY A 110 -4.62 -24.89 3.16
CA GLY A 110 -3.49 -24.19 2.54
C GLY A 110 -3.88 -22.91 1.81
N ASN A 111 -5.12 -22.44 1.96
CA ASN A 111 -5.58 -21.22 1.30
C ASN A 111 -5.05 -19.96 1.98
N GLU A 112 -4.83 -18.93 1.17
CA GLU A 112 -4.50 -17.57 1.64
C GLU A 112 -5.66 -16.61 1.37
N LYS A 113 -5.90 -15.71 2.31
CA LYS A 113 -6.90 -14.65 2.22
C LYS A 113 -6.29 -13.32 2.61
N MET A 114 -6.52 -12.30 1.79
CA MET A 114 -6.03 -10.94 2.04
C MET A 114 -7.16 -10.12 2.69
N ILE A 115 -7.00 -9.78 3.96
CA ILE A 115 -7.96 -8.95 4.70
C ILE A 115 -7.53 -7.49 4.62
N LEU A 116 -8.44 -6.61 4.21
CA LEU A 116 -8.19 -5.16 4.18
C LEU A 116 -8.29 -4.60 5.60
N PHE A 117 -7.21 -3.99 6.07
CA PHE A 117 -7.18 -3.24 7.31
C PHE A 117 -7.33 -1.76 6.97
N GLU A 118 -8.28 -1.08 7.61
CA GLU A 118 -8.63 0.32 7.37
C GLU A 118 -8.37 1.16 8.62
N LYS A 119 -7.82 2.37 8.41
CA LYS A 119 -7.54 3.31 9.49
C LYS A 119 -8.83 3.69 10.21
N GLY A 120 -8.79 3.65 11.54
CA GLY A 120 -9.94 3.91 12.41
C GLY A 120 -10.83 2.69 12.64
N LYS A 121 -10.56 1.55 11.98
CA LYS A 121 -11.27 0.29 12.17
C LYS A 121 -10.33 -0.80 12.67
N GLU A 122 -9.49 -1.37 11.80
CA GLU A 122 -8.52 -2.41 12.17
C GLU A 122 -7.20 -1.84 12.69
N PHE A 123 -6.97 -0.53 12.60
CA PHE A 123 -5.82 0.11 13.24
C PHE A 123 -6.07 1.59 13.53
N LYS A 124 -5.50 2.10 14.61
CA LYS A 124 -5.58 3.52 14.99
C LYS A 124 -4.46 3.89 15.95
N ASP A 125 -3.90 5.10 15.81
CA ASP A 125 -2.90 5.66 16.73
C ASP A 125 -1.69 4.74 17.00
N GLY A 126 -1.26 3.99 15.98
CA GLY A 126 -0.13 3.05 16.06
C GLY A 126 -0.47 1.68 16.65
N GLU A 127 -1.73 1.45 17.01
CA GLU A 127 -2.27 0.20 17.53
C GLU A 127 -3.08 -0.54 16.45
N VAL A 128 -3.11 -1.87 16.55
CA VAL A 128 -3.80 -2.77 15.61
C VAL A 128 -4.90 -3.51 16.36
N PHE A 129 -6.09 -3.56 15.74
CA PHE A 129 -7.30 -4.18 16.23
C PHE A 129 -7.79 -5.17 15.15
N PRO A 130 -7.13 -6.33 14.99
CA PRO A 130 -7.51 -7.28 13.96
C PRO A 130 -8.94 -7.80 14.20
N PRO A 131 -9.64 -8.29 13.16
CA PRO A 131 -10.92 -8.98 13.33
C PRO A 131 -10.81 -10.12 14.36
N GLU A 132 -11.87 -10.33 15.15
CA GLU A 132 -11.90 -11.40 16.17
C GLU A 132 -11.66 -12.77 15.56
N GLU A 133 -12.20 -13.00 14.37
CA GLU A 133 -12.07 -14.26 13.63
C GLU A 133 -12.03 -13.98 12.12
N VAL A 134 -11.16 -14.72 11.42
CA VAL A 134 -11.11 -14.77 9.96
C VAL A 134 -11.28 -16.23 9.58
N LEU A 135 -12.26 -16.52 8.72
CA LEU A 135 -12.60 -17.88 8.31
C LEU A 135 -12.27 -18.10 6.83
N ASP A 136 -11.84 -19.33 6.53
CA ASP A 136 -11.70 -19.85 5.18
C ASP A 136 -13.08 -19.88 4.49
N ASP A 137 -13.14 -19.40 3.25
CA ASP A 137 -14.42 -19.25 2.53
C ASP A 137 -15.00 -20.59 2.05
N GLU A 138 -14.20 -21.65 1.98
CA GLU A 138 -14.61 -22.99 1.52
C GLU A 138 -15.00 -23.90 2.68
N THR A 139 -14.21 -23.92 3.76
CA THR A 139 -14.41 -24.84 4.88
C THR A 139 -15.03 -24.19 6.12
N GLY A 140 -14.86 -22.88 6.27
CA GLY A 140 -15.23 -22.17 7.50
C GLY A 140 -14.25 -22.40 8.66
N ASP A 141 -13.08 -22.97 8.40
CA ASP A 141 -12.04 -23.16 9.41
C ASP A 141 -11.36 -21.82 9.75
N PRO A 142 -10.91 -21.63 11.01
CA PRO A 142 -10.15 -20.45 11.39
C PRO A 142 -8.85 -20.29 10.57
N MET A 143 -8.56 -19.04 10.18
CA MET A 143 -7.32 -18.65 9.53
C MET A 143 -6.46 -17.83 10.50
N GLU A 144 -5.15 -18.02 10.41
CA GLU A 144 -4.17 -17.30 11.22
C GLU A 144 -3.48 -16.20 10.42
N MET A 145 -3.10 -15.11 11.10
CA MET A 145 -2.39 -14.01 10.45
C MET A 145 -0.99 -14.48 9.99
N ASP A 146 -0.73 -14.43 8.69
CA ASP A 146 0.51 -14.93 8.09
C ASP A 146 1.59 -13.83 7.96
N VAL A 147 1.82 -13.11 9.06
CA VAL A 147 2.94 -12.16 9.17
C VAL A 147 3.49 -12.13 10.59
N LEU A 148 4.77 -11.74 10.70
CA LEU A 148 5.32 -11.33 11.99
C LEU A 148 4.82 -9.91 12.31
N GLU A 149 3.79 -9.82 13.14
CA GLU A 149 3.10 -8.56 13.48
C GLU A 149 4.06 -7.41 13.83
N ASN A 150 5.05 -7.69 14.69
CA ASN A 150 6.03 -6.70 15.14
C ASN A 150 6.93 -6.15 14.02
N LYS A 151 7.06 -6.87 12.90
CA LYS A 151 7.77 -6.42 11.71
C LYS A 151 6.81 -5.78 10.71
N TYR A 152 5.64 -6.39 10.51
CA TYR A 152 4.70 -5.98 9.47
C TYR A 152 4.01 -4.66 9.79
N PHE A 153 3.60 -4.46 11.05
CA PHE A 153 2.94 -3.24 11.50
C PHE A 153 3.91 -2.15 11.99
N LYS A 154 5.22 -2.32 11.79
CA LYS A 154 6.25 -1.39 12.27
C LYS A 154 6.03 0.03 11.74
N PHE A 155 5.60 0.19 10.48
CA PHE A 155 5.33 1.48 9.86
C PHE A 155 4.24 2.30 10.56
N LEU A 156 3.29 1.65 11.26
CA LEU A 156 2.22 2.35 12.00
C LEU A 156 2.75 3.21 13.17
N LYS A 157 3.97 2.93 13.64
CA LYS A 157 4.63 3.65 14.73
C LYS A 157 5.63 4.72 14.24
N GLN A 158 5.75 4.89 12.93
CA GLN A 158 6.72 5.81 12.31
C GLN A 158 6.09 7.14 11.82
N GLY A 159 4.78 7.32 12.05
CA GLY A 159 4.04 8.55 11.74
C GLY A 159 3.83 9.44 12.94
#